data_AF-A0A3L8DSN4-F1
#
_entry.id   AF-A0A3L8DSN4-F1
#
_cell.length_a   1.000
_cell.length_b   1.000
_cell.length_c   1.000
_cell.angle_alpha   90.00
_cell.angle_beta   90.00
_cell.angle_gamma   90.00
#
_symmetry.space_group_name_H-M   'P 1'
#
loop_
_entity.id
_entity.type
_entity.pdbx_description
1 polymer ?
#
loop_
_entity_poly.entity_id
_entity_poly.type
_entity_poly.pdbx_seq_one_letter_code
_entity_poly.pdbx_strand_id
1 'polypeptide(L)'
;MNLTRENVLDYLNNSLFPTLLSAMEEMLLEADHRNVTKETHKCSFNGLDYLAEILWNRNPRYPNRSCVWLNVFNIPQFKLWLKSHPRPIYPKSWLWTREEATLRIQRYVRGWLVRKRADVQEMRQFWKVSM
;
A
#
# COMPACT_ATOMS: atom_id res chain seq x y z
N MET A 1 19.31 -30.60 6.56
CA MET A 1 18.40 -31.64 6.05
C MET A 1 18.33 -31.52 4.54
N ASN A 2 18.71 -32.56 3.79
CA ASN A 2 18.58 -32.57 2.32
C ASN A 2 17.11 -32.82 1.97
N LEU A 3 16.41 -31.77 1.54
CA LEU A 3 15.04 -31.85 1.05
C LEU A 3 15.05 -32.47 -0.36
N THR A 4 14.58 -33.70 -0.49
CA THR A 4 14.24 -34.27 -1.81
C THR A 4 12.99 -33.58 -2.36
N ARG A 5 12.82 -33.56 -3.69
CA ARG A 5 11.72 -32.84 -4.34
C ARG A 5 10.33 -33.31 -3.88
N GLU A 6 10.18 -34.61 -3.60
CA GLU A 6 8.97 -35.20 -3.03
C GLU A 6 8.69 -34.67 -1.62
N ASN A 7 9.71 -34.58 -0.76
CA ASN A 7 9.60 -34.01 0.58
C ASN A 7 9.18 -32.52 0.55
N VAL A 8 9.66 -31.77 -0.43
CA VAL A 8 9.24 -30.36 -0.61
C VAL A 8 7.75 -30.27 -0.95
N LEU A 9 7.26 -31.07 -1.89
CA LEU A 9 5.85 -31.05 -2.29
C LEU A 9 4.93 -31.48 -1.14
N ASP A 10 5.31 -32.52 -0.40
CA ASP A 10 4.57 -32.97 0.76
C ASP A 10 4.52 -31.90 1.86
N TYR A 11 5.63 -31.21 2.12
CA TYR A 11 5.65 -30.10 3.06
C TYR A 11 4.74 -28.95 2.60
N LEU A 12 4.80 -28.57 1.32
CA LEU A 12 3.95 -27.53 0.78
C LEU A 12 2.46 -27.89 0.91
N ASN A 13 2.08 -29.08 0.46
CA ASN A 13 0.69 -29.53 0.45
C ASN A 13 0.12 -29.76 1.85
N ASN A 14 0.90 -30.35 2.76
CA ASN A 14 0.39 -30.76 4.06
C ASN A 14 0.62 -29.72 5.16
N SER A 15 1.63 -28.85 5.03
CA SER A 15 1.97 -27.86 6.07
C SER A 15 1.69 -26.42 5.64
N LEU A 16 2.20 -26.00 4.47
CA LEU A 16 2.16 -24.58 4.09
C LEU A 16 0.82 -24.16 3.51
N PHE A 17 0.33 -24.87 2.49
CA PHE A 17 -0.88 -24.50 1.76
C PHE A 17 -2.14 -24.49 2.60
N PRO A 18 -2.39 -25.43 3.54
CA PRO A 18 -3.59 -25.36 4.36
C PRO A 18 -3.68 -24.05 5.17
N THR A 19 -2.53 -23.58 5.70
CA THR A 19 -2.48 -22.31 6.44
C THR A 19 -2.55 -21.10 5.50
N LEU A 20 -1.78 -21.12 4.41
CA LEU A 20 -1.69 -19.99 3.50
C LEU A 20 -2.97 -19.78 2.69
N LEU A 21 -3.54 -20.85 2.14
CA LEU A 21 -4.77 -20.78 1.35
C LEU A 21 -5.95 -20.33 2.20
N SER A 22 -6.08 -20.82 3.44
CA SER A 22 -7.11 -20.34 4.37
C SER A 22 -6.96 -18.84 4.66
N ALA A 23 -5.74 -18.35 4.92
CA ALA A 23 -5.51 -16.92 5.13
C ALA A 23 -5.76 -16.10 3.86
N MET A 24 -5.46 -16.63 2.68
CA MET A 24 -5.72 -15.98 1.39
C MET A 24 -7.22 -15.90 1.08
N GLU A 25 -7.98 -16.94 1.40
CA GLU A 25 -9.44 -16.93 1.30
C GLU A 25 -10.05 -15.84 2.18
N GLU A 26 -9.67 -15.77 3.46
CA GLU A 26 -10.11 -14.69 4.36
C GLU A 26 -9.72 -13.31 3.84
N MET A 27 -8.51 -13.16 3.28
CA MET A 27 -8.04 -11.91 2.68
C MET A 27 -8.90 -11.46 1.51
N LEU A 28 -9.31 -12.40 0.64
CA LEU A 28 -10.18 -12.11 -0.50
C LEU A 28 -11.60 -11.75 -0.04
N LEU A 29 -12.14 -12.46 0.94
CA LEU A 29 -13.45 -12.16 1.54
C LEU A 29 -13.46 -10.77 2.19
N GLU A 30 -12.41 -10.42 2.93
CA GLU A 30 -12.27 -9.09 3.52
C GLU A 30 -12.12 -8.00 2.46
N ALA A 31 -11.37 -8.26 1.38
CA ALA A 31 -11.23 -7.33 0.27
C ALA A 31 -12.58 -7.07 -0.43
N ASP A 32 -13.40 -8.12 -0.61
CA ASP A 32 -14.75 -8.00 -1.15
C ASP A 32 -15.69 -7.24 -0.20
N HIS A 33 -15.68 -7.59 1.09
CA HIS A 33 -16.46 -6.91 2.13
C HIS A 33 -16.17 -5.39 2.16
N ARG A 34 -14.89 -5.02 2.06
CA ARG A 34 -14.43 -3.63 2.00
C ARG A 34 -14.64 -2.97 0.64
N ASN A 35 -15.20 -3.68 -0.34
CA ASN A 35 -15.43 -3.21 -1.70
C ASN A 35 -14.15 -2.67 -2.38
N VAL A 36 -12.99 -3.28 -2.09
CA VAL A 36 -11.67 -2.82 -2.55
C VAL A 36 -11.52 -2.93 -4.06
N THR A 37 -12.25 -3.85 -4.68
CA THR A 37 -12.29 -4.04 -6.14
C THR A 37 -12.93 -2.86 -6.89
N LYS A 38 -13.60 -1.93 -6.18
CA LYS A 38 -14.13 -0.71 -6.78
C LYS A 38 -13.02 0.32 -6.98
N GLU A 39 -13.06 1.02 -8.11
CA GLU A 39 -12.01 1.94 -8.55
C GLU A 39 -11.70 3.09 -7.58
N THR A 40 -12.58 3.37 -6.62
CA THR A 40 -12.50 4.48 -5.67
C THR A 40 -11.48 4.27 -4.54
N HIS A 41 -11.07 3.02 -4.25
CA HIS A 41 -10.32 2.69 -3.02
C HIS A 41 -9.01 1.91 -3.26
N LYS A 42 -8.26 2.28 -4.30
CA LYS A 42 -7.07 1.53 -4.78
C LYS A 42 -5.96 1.33 -3.76
N CYS A 43 -5.92 2.15 -2.70
CA CYS A 43 -4.90 2.07 -1.65
C CYS A 43 -5.45 1.83 -0.24
N SER A 44 -6.76 1.58 -0.08
CA SER A 44 -7.37 1.41 1.24
C SER A 44 -7.05 0.05 1.87
N PHE A 45 -6.68 -0.93 1.05
CA PHE A 45 -6.43 -2.30 1.46
C PHE A 45 -5.19 -2.86 0.76
N ASN A 46 -4.34 -3.51 1.53
CA ASN A 46 -3.16 -4.20 1.04
C ASN A 46 -3.24 -5.66 1.48
N GLY A 47 -3.39 -6.57 0.52
CA GLY A 47 -3.56 -7.99 0.81
C GLY A 47 -2.34 -8.62 1.50
N LEU A 48 -1.12 -8.15 1.19
CA LEU A 48 0.10 -8.65 1.84
C LEU A 48 0.17 -8.20 3.30
N ASP A 49 -0.25 -6.97 3.59
CA ASP A 49 -0.34 -6.46 4.97
C ASP A 49 -1.33 -7.27 5.79
N TYR A 50 -2.50 -7.54 5.21
CA TYR A 50 -3.54 -8.36 5.85
C TYR A 50 -3.06 -9.80 6.10
N LEU A 51 -2.42 -10.43 5.11
CA LEU A 51 -1.83 -11.76 5.27
C LEU A 51 -0.76 -11.79 6.35
N ALA A 52 0.16 -10.81 6.37
CA ALA A 52 1.20 -10.72 7.39
C ALA A 52 0.60 -10.58 8.80
N GLU A 53 -0.48 -9.79 8.93
CA GLU A 53 -1.22 -9.62 10.18
C GLU A 53 -1.84 -10.92 10.66
N ILE A 54 -2.59 -11.64 9.81
CA ILE A 54 -3.22 -12.92 10.18
C ILE A 54 -2.15 -13.96 10.54
N LEU A 55 -1.16 -14.16 9.68
CA LEU A 55 -0.14 -15.19 9.86
C LEU A 55 0.72 -14.92 11.10
N TRP A 56 0.92 -13.66 11.48
CA TRP A 56 1.63 -13.31 12.71
C TRP A 56 0.80 -13.59 13.97
N ASN A 57 -0.44 -13.11 13.99
CA ASN A 57 -1.30 -13.17 15.18
C ASN A 57 -1.81 -14.59 15.45
N ARG A 58 -2.09 -15.36 14.40
CA ARG A 58 -2.58 -16.74 14.50
C ARG A 58 -1.47 -17.80 14.42
N ASN A 59 -0.21 -17.41 14.62
CA ASN A 59 0.91 -18.35 14.55
C ASN A 59 0.80 -19.41 15.67
N PRO A 60 0.63 -20.71 15.35
CA PRO A 60 0.45 -21.76 16.36
C PRO A 60 1.65 -21.92 17.30
N ARG A 61 2.85 -21.48 16.89
CA ARG A 61 4.05 -21.51 17.73
C ARG A 61 4.04 -20.45 18.82
N TYR A 62 3.16 -19.45 18.72
CA TYR A 62 3.03 -18.36 19.69
C TYR A 62 1.55 -18.11 20.02
N PRO A 63 0.86 -19.05 20.71
CA PRO A 63 -0.58 -19.00 20.93
C PRO A 63 -1.05 -17.69 21.61
N ASN A 64 -0.24 -17.14 22.51
CA ASN A 64 -0.58 -15.90 23.23
C ASN A 64 -0.76 -14.68 22.31
N ARG A 65 -0.29 -14.73 21.06
CA ARG A 65 -0.46 -13.61 20.10
C ARG A 65 -1.91 -13.45 19.66
N SER A 66 -2.72 -14.51 19.69
CA SER A 66 -4.14 -14.40 19.34
C SER A 66 -4.95 -13.66 20.41
N CYS A 67 -4.45 -13.59 21.65
CA CYS A 67 -5.10 -12.88 22.75
C CYS A 67 -5.02 -11.35 22.61
N VAL A 68 -3.99 -10.83 21.94
CA VAL A 68 -3.79 -9.40 21.70
C VAL A 68 -3.46 -9.19 20.23
N TRP A 69 -4.49 -8.92 19.43
CA TRP A 69 -4.34 -8.74 18.00
C TRP A 69 -3.51 -7.49 17.70
N LEU A 70 -2.38 -7.67 17.02
CA LEU A 70 -1.53 -6.57 16.58
C LEU A 70 -1.79 -6.25 15.12
N ASN A 71 -2.05 -4.98 14.81
CA ASN A 71 -2.01 -4.51 13.44
C ASN A 71 -0.59 -4.67 12.84
N VAL A 72 -0.50 -4.91 11.53
CA VAL A 72 0.78 -5.14 10.82
C VAL A 72 1.86 -4.09 11.16
N PHE A 73 1.50 -2.80 11.27
CA PHE A 73 2.43 -1.71 11.55
C PHE A 73 2.96 -1.70 13.00
N ASN A 74 2.33 -2.47 13.89
CA ASN A 74 2.74 -2.67 15.27
C ASN A 74 3.55 -3.96 15.49
N ILE A 75 3.64 -4.84 14.48
CA ILE A 75 4.50 -6.03 14.56
C ILE A 75 5.96 -5.58 14.69
N PRO A 76 6.73 -6.03 15.72
CA PRO A 76 8.06 -5.47 16.01
C PRO A 76 9.04 -5.54 14.83
N GLN A 77 9.13 -6.69 14.17
CA GLN A 77 10.01 -6.92 13.02
C GLN A 77 9.64 -5.99 11.85
N PHE A 78 8.35 -5.87 11.57
CA PHE A 78 7.83 -5.05 10.48
C PHE A 78 8.04 -3.55 10.75
N LYS A 79 7.75 -3.11 11.98
CA LYS A 79 7.97 -1.74 12.44
C LYS A 79 9.45 -1.35 12.37
N LEU A 80 10.35 -2.25 12.75
CA LEU A 80 11.80 -2.02 12.66
C LEU A 80 12.24 -1.88 11.21
N TRP A 81 11.78 -2.77 10.32
CA TRP A 81 12.09 -2.74 8.89
C TRP A 81 11.67 -1.42 8.22
N LEU A 82 10.46 -0.94 8.53
CA LEU A 82 9.92 0.30 7.95
C LEU A 82 10.68 1.57 8.35
N LYS A 83 11.48 1.55 9.42
CA LYS A 83 12.31 2.69 9.81
C LYS A 83 13.42 2.96 8.80
N SER A 84 14.06 1.92 8.28
CA SER A 84 15.09 2.03 7.25
C SER A 84 14.54 1.93 5.83
N HIS A 85 13.34 1.38 5.66
CA HIS A 85 12.69 1.17 4.37
C HIS A 85 11.25 1.73 4.39
N PRO A 86 11.08 3.06 4.44
CA PRO A 86 9.76 3.66 4.42
C PRO A 86 9.03 3.28 3.13
N ARG A 87 7.73 2.98 3.23
CA ARG A 87 6.93 2.66 2.05
C ARG A 87 6.81 3.90 1.16
N PRO A 88 6.93 3.73 -0.17
CA PRO A 88 6.68 4.82 -1.09
C PRO A 88 5.23 5.28 -0.97
N ILE A 89 5.01 6.59 -1.15
CA ILE A 89 3.66 7.15 -1.24
C ILE A 89 3.01 6.62 -2.52
N TYR A 90 1.75 6.21 -2.43
CA TYR A 90 0.99 5.75 -3.59
C TYR A 90 0.90 6.82 -4.68
N PRO A 91 0.76 6.43 -5.96
CA PRO A 91 0.55 7.37 -7.05
C PRO A 91 -0.64 8.30 -6.79
N LYS A 92 -0.55 9.57 -7.19
CA LYS A 92 -1.65 10.54 -7.01
C LYS A 92 -2.95 10.10 -7.67
N SER A 93 -2.88 9.37 -8.78
CA SER A 93 -4.04 8.79 -9.47
C SER A 93 -4.76 7.72 -8.65
N TRP A 94 -4.14 7.17 -7.61
CA TRP A 94 -4.77 6.23 -6.67
C TRP A 94 -5.30 6.93 -5.42
N LEU A 95 -4.70 8.08 -5.06
CA LEU A 95 -5.04 8.84 -3.86
C LEU A 95 -6.15 9.86 -4.10
N TRP A 96 -6.23 10.44 -5.30
CA TRP A 96 -7.20 11.48 -5.61
C TRP A 96 -8.49 10.91 -6.17
N THR A 97 -9.61 11.45 -5.71
CA THR A 97 -10.87 11.27 -6.43
C THR A 97 -10.82 11.99 -7.77
N ARG A 98 -11.78 11.69 -8.64
CA ARG A 98 -11.89 12.35 -9.94
C ARG A 98 -12.07 13.87 -9.78
N GLU A 99 -12.87 14.29 -8.80
CA GLU A 99 -13.16 15.69 -8.49
C GLU A 99 -11.91 16.40 -7.99
N GLU A 100 -11.17 15.77 -7.06
CA GLU A 100 -9.91 16.31 -6.56
C GLU A 100 -8.87 16.44 -7.66
N ALA A 101 -8.69 15.39 -8.47
CA ALA A 101 -7.77 15.41 -9.60
C ALA A 101 -8.15 16.52 -10.59
N THR A 102 -9.43 16.67 -10.90
CA THR A 102 -9.95 17.73 -11.78
C THR A 102 -9.65 19.11 -11.23
N LEU A 103 -9.95 19.35 -9.95
CA LEU A 103 -9.69 20.63 -9.28
C LEU A 103 -8.20 20.98 -9.31
N ARG A 104 -7.34 20.00 -9.03
CA ARG A 104 -5.88 20.16 -9.06
C ARG A 104 -5.41 20.51 -10.46
N ILE A 105 -5.79 19.73 -11.48
CA ILE A 105 -5.42 19.96 -12.88
C ILE A 105 -5.88 21.36 -13.33
N GLN A 106 -7.15 21.70 -13.11
CA GLN A 106 -7.70 23.00 -13.49
C GLN A 106 -6.93 24.16 -12.83
N ARG A 107 -6.60 24.05 -11.53
CA ARG A 107 -5.78 25.05 -10.83
C ARG A 107 -4.41 25.22 -11.48
N TYR A 108 -3.72 24.12 -11.77
CA TYR A 108 -2.40 24.17 -12.40
C TYR A 108 -2.45 24.76 -13.81
N VAL A 109 -3.45 24.37 -14.62
CA VAL A 109 -3.66 24.87 -15.97
C VAL A 109 -3.97 26.37 -15.95
N ARG A 110 -4.89 26.85 -15.11
CA ARG A 110 -5.18 28.29 -14.97
C ARG A 110 -3.93 29.08 -14.61
N GLY A 111 -3.14 28.59 -13.64
CA GLY A 111 -1.87 29.21 -13.27
C GLY A 111 -0.84 29.20 -14.40
N TRP A 112 -0.75 28.10 -15.16
CA TRP A 112 0.14 28.00 -16.32
C TRP A 112 -0.27 28.96 -17.44
N LEU A 113 -1.57 29.07 -17.75
CA LEU A 113 -2.09 29.99 -18.76
C LEU A 113 -1.72 31.45 -18.44
N VAL A 114 -1.85 31.88 -17.19
CA VAL A 114 -1.43 33.22 -16.76
C VAL A 114 0.09 33.36 -16.89
N ARG A 115 0.86 32.38 -16.41
CA ARG A 115 2.32 32.42 -16.51
C ARG A 115 2.83 32.38 -17.95
N LYS A 116 2.08 31.83 -18.90
CA LYS A 116 2.49 31.78 -20.31
C LYS A 116 2.42 33.15 -20.99
N ARG A 117 1.65 34.11 -20.46
CA ARG A 117 1.51 35.44 -21.07
C ARG A 117 2.83 36.20 -21.10
N ALA A 118 3.06 36.93 -22.18
CA ALA A 118 4.34 37.59 -22.44
C ALA A 118 4.67 38.68 -21.39
N ASP A 119 3.69 39.51 -21.05
CA ASP A 119 3.77 40.53 -19.99
C ASP A 119 4.16 39.93 -18.62
N VAL A 120 3.55 38.80 -18.27
CA VAL A 120 3.86 38.09 -17.02
C VAL A 120 5.25 37.46 -17.06
N GLN A 121 5.70 36.95 -18.21
CA GLN A 121 7.05 36.42 -18.37
C GLN A 121 8.11 37.53 -18.30
N GLU A 122 7.89 38.65 -18.97
CA GLU A 122 8.78 39.82 -18.94
C GLU A 122 8.98 40.30 -17.50
N MET A 123 7.87 40.51 -16.77
CA MET A 123 7.91 40.88 -15.35
C MET A 123 8.68 39.85 -14.52
N ARG A 124 8.45 38.55 -14.74
CA ARG A 124 9.18 37.48 -14.02
C ARG A 124 10.68 37.46 -14.31
N GLN A 125 11.10 37.77 -15.53
CA GLN A 125 12.53 37.83 -15.86
C GLN A 125 13.16 39.09 -15.26
N PHE A 126 12.47 40.23 -15.31
CA PHE A 126 12.91 41.46 -14.65
C PHE A 126 13.25 41.23 -13.17
N TRP A 127 12.34 40.60 -12.42
CA TRP A 127 12.56 40.32 -10.99
C TRP A 127 13.61 39.24 -10.69
N LYS A 128 14.04 38.43 -11.67
CA LYS A 128 15.13 37.46 -11.48
C LYS A 128 16.52 38.08 -11.60
N VAL A 129 16.65 39.15 -12.38
CA VAL A 129 17.93 39.82 -12.66
C VAL A 129 18.22 40.92 -11.62
N SER A 130 17.18 41.48 -11.02
CA SER A 130 17.27 42.51 -9.97
C SER A 130 17.54 41.95 -8.56
N MET A 131 17.90 40.67 -8.46
CA MET A 131 18.17 39.94 -7.21
C MET A 131 19.57 39.36 -7.21
#